data_AF-A0A521Z0F0-F1
#
_entry.id   AF-A0A521Z0F0-F1
#
_cell.length_a   1.000
_cell.length_b   1.000
_cell.length_c   1.000
_cell.angle_alpha   90.00
_cell.angle_beta   90.00
_cell.angle_gamma   90.00
#
_symmetry.space_group_name_H-M   'P 1'
#
loop_
_entity.id
_entity.type
_entity.pdbx_description
1 polymer ?
#
loop_
_entity_poly.entity_id
_entity_poly.type
_entity_poly.pdbx_seq_one_letter_code
_entity_poly.pdbx_strand_id
1 'polypeptide(L)'
;TLASKLPYTLQAQTRDALRSYARASADEWPLLARRHQSREVRERADALMSLLSGDEMAKAAGSNVQSLMLNKASELRDERNQRIGLSQTHVNPLKWLGMAFLGLLTLISVAVVHVDNPRAAFVAIMLFALAAAPTAAIVLIQGNPFQEPTAVTAAPIERAIIEMSPR
;
A
#
# COMPACT_ATOMS: atom_id res chain seq x y z
N THR A 1 22.30 -6.52 -16.46
CA THR A 1 21.48 -6.82 -15.25
C THR A 1 22.15 -7.96 -14.50
N LEU A 2 21.83 -8.21 -13.22
CA LEU A 2 22.49 -9.31 -12.46
C LEU A 2 22.30 -10.68 -13.13
N ALA A 3 21.12 -10.90 -13.74
CA ALA A 3 20.80 -12.13 -14.46
C ALA A 3 21.59 -12.32 -15.77
N SER A 4 22.24 -11.29 -16.33
CA SER A 4 23.01 -11.44 -17.58
C SER A 4 24.32 -12.19 -17.42
N LYS A 5 24.73 -12.48 -16.18
CA LYS A 5 25.91 -13.31 -15.88
C LYS A 5 25.58 -14.79 -15.72
N LEU A 6 24.29 -15.16 -15.83
CA LEU A 6 23.83 -16.53 -15.63
C LEU A 6 23.85 -17.32 -16.95
N PRO A 7 23.97 -18.66 -16.86
CA PRO A 7 23.67 -19.54 -17.99
C PRO A 7 22.28 -19.25 -18.55
N TYR A 8 22.11 -19.41 -19.87
CA TYR A 8 20.89 -19.04 -20.59
C TYR A 8 19.61 -19.61 -19.96
N THR A 9 19.64 -20.87 -19.50
CA THR A 9 18.50 -21.54 -18.87
C THR A 9 18.11 -20.90 -17.54
N LEU A 10 19.08 -20.67 -16.64
CA LEU A 10 18.86 -20.00 -15.36
C LEU A 10 18.46 -18.54 -15.55
N GLN A 11 19.06 -17.85 -16.51
CA GLN A 11 18.68 -16.49 -16.87
C GLN A 11 17.20 -16.43 -17.29
N ALA A 12 16.77 -17.33 -18.17
CA ALA A 12 15.39 -17.39 -18.63
C ALA A 12 14.41 -17.69 -17.48
N GLN A 13 14.71 -18.67 -16.64
CA GLN A 13 13.91 -19.02 -15.47
C GLN A 13 13.78 -17.86 -14.48
N THR A 14 14.90 -17.19 -14.14
CA THR A 14 14.88 -16.04 -13.22
C THR A 14 14.10 -14.86 -13.80
N ARG A 15 14.22 -14.58 -15.10
CA ARG A 15 13.45 -13.51 -15.75
C ARG A 15 11.97 -13.84 -15.80
N ASP A 16 11.62 -15.10 -16.05
CA ASP A 16 10.22 -15.53 -16.08
C ASP A 16 9.58 -15.48 -14.69
N ALA A 17 10.27 -16.00 -13.66
CA ALA A 17 9.83 -15.92 -12.28
C ALA A 17 9.63 -14.47 -11.80
N LEU A 18 10.58 -13.57 -12.13
CA LEU A 18 10.47 -12.15 -11.82
C LEU A 18 9.28 -11.50 -12.55
N ARG A 19 9.08 -11.80 -13.83
CA ARG A 19 7.95 -11.28 -14.61
C ARG A 19 6.62 -11.79 -14.07
N SER A 20 6.55 -13.05 -13.68
CA SER A 20 5.37 -13.68 -13.06
C SER A 20 5.02 -12.99 -11.73
N TYR A 21 6.01 -12.77 -10.87
CA TYR A 21 5.84 -12.01 -9.63
C TYR A 21 5.38 -10.56 -9.88
N ALA A 22 5.99 -9.87 -10.84
CA ALA A 22 5.63 -8.50 -11.17
C ALA A 22 4.19 -8.38 -11.71
N ARG A 23 3.78 -9.27 -12.62
CA ARG A 23 2.41 -9.32 -13.14
C ARG A 23 1.40 -9.55 -12.03
N ALA A 24 1.61 -10.58 -11.21
CA ALA A 24 0.74 -10.85 -10.07
C ALA A 24 0.67 -9.63 -9.12
N SER A 25 1.80 -8.94 -8.91
CA SER A 25 1.85 -7.73 -8.06
C SER A 25 1.06 -6.56 -8.64
N ALA A 26 1.05 -6.39 -9.96
CA ALA A 26 0.22 -5.41 -10.64
C ALA A 26 -1.27 -5.79 -10.55
N ASP A 27 -1.61 -7.07 -10.75
CA ASP A 27 -2.98 -7.58 -10.67
C ASP A 27 -3.56 -7.51 -9.24
N GLU A 28 -2.70 -7.46 -8.21
CA GLU A 28 -3.11 -7.30 -6.81
C GLU A 28 -3.63 -5.89 -6.47
N TRP A 29 -3.34 -4.87 -7.29
CA TRP A 29 -3.64 -3.47 -6.96
C TRP A 29 -5.10 -3.19 -6.58
N PRO A 30 -6.10 -3.69 -7.36
CA PRO A 30 -7.52 -3.49 -7.02
C PRO A 30 -7.92 -4.17 -5.71
N LEU A 31 -7.21 -5.22 -5.28
CA LEU A 31 -7.46 -5.89 -3.99
C LEU A 31 -7.02 -5.00 -2.83
N LEU A 32 -5.89 -4.28 -2.97
CA LEU A 32 -5.40 -3.35 -1.95
C LEU A 32 -6.41 -2.20 -1.70
N ALA A 33 -7.07 -1.71 -2.76
CA ALA A 33 -8.17 -0.74 -2.62
C ALA A 33 -9.33 -1.27 -1.76
N ARG A 34 -9.53 -2.59 -1.75
CA ARG A 34 -10.53 -3.30 -0.94
C ARG A 34 -9.96 -3.82 0.38
N ARG A 35 -8.71 -3.47 0.74
CA ARG A 35 -7.98 -4.00 1.91
C ARG A 35 -7.78 -5.51 1.90
N HIS A 36 -7.77 -6.11 0.73
CA HIS A 36 -7.49 -7.52 0.51
C HIS A 36 -6.07 -7.70 -0.04
N GLN A 37 -5.53 -8.91 0.10
CA GLN A 37 -4.21 -9.29 -0.42
C GLN A 37 -4.34 -10.54 -1.29
N SER A 38 -3.52 -10.63 -2.33
CA SER A 38 -3.49 -11.79 -3.22
C SER A 38 -2.62 -12.89 -2.63
N ARG A 39 -3.19 -14.11 -2.55
CA ARG A 39 -2.41 -15.30 -2.23
C ARG A 39 -1.43 -15.65 -3.35
N GLU A 40 -1.80 -15.39 -4.60
CA GLU A 40 -0.96 -15.69 -5.76
C GLU A 40 0.36 -14.90 -5.70
N VAL A 41 0.33 -13.61 -5.36
CA VAL A 41 1.57 -12.81 -5.27
C VAL A 41 2.55 -13.39 -4.27
N ARG A 42 2.06 -13.88 -3.13
CA ARG A 42 2.89 -14.55 -2.13
C ARG A 42 3.51 -15.83 -2.69
N GLU A 43 2.72 -16.65 -3.38
CA GLU A 43 3.21 -17.90 -4.01
C GLU A 43 4.27 -17.61 -5.08
N ARG A 44 4.09 -16.58 -5.91
CA ARG A 44 5.11 -16.15 -6.89
C ARG A 44 6.38 -15.61 -6.23
N ALA A 45 6.24 -14.86 -5.13
CA ALA A 45 7.38 -14.34 -4.38
C ALA A 45 8.20 -15.47 -3.73
N ASP A 46 7.52 -16.47 -3.16
CA ASP A 46 8.17 -17.64 -2.57
C ASP A 46 8.86 -18.50 -3.63
N ALA A 47 8.22 -18.69 -4.81
CA ALA A 47 8.84 -19.38 -5.94
C ALA A 47 10.11 -18.66 -6.44
N LEU A 48 10.07 -17.32 -6.57
CA LEU A 48 11.23 -16.53 -6.95
C LEU A 48 12.35 -16.65 -5.91
N MET A 49 12.03 -16.56 -4.63
CA MET A 49 13.02 -16.69 -3.55
C MET A 49 13.64 -18.09 -3.53
N SER A 50 12.81 -19.14 -3.69
CA SER A 50 13.28 -20.52 -3.76
C SER A 50 14.23 -20.76 -4.94
N LEU A 51 13.94 -20.18 -6.11
CA LEU A 51 14.82 -20.25 -7.27
C LEU A 51 16.18 -19.60 -7.00
N LEU A 52 16.18 -18.41 -6.40
CA LEU A 52 17.41 -17.65 -6.11
C LEU A 52 18.27 -18.28 -5.00
N SER A 53 17.65 -18.97 -4.05
CA SER A 53 18.35 -19.63 -2.93
C SER A 53 18.98 -20.97 -3.31
N GLY A 54 18.71 -21.51 -4.50
CA GLY A 54 19.20 -22.83 -4.90
C GLY A 54 20.72 -22.91 -5.09
N ASP A 55 21.30 -24.07 -4.82
CA ASP A 55 22.75 -24.32 -4.98
C ASP A 55 23.23 -24.09 -6.41
N GLU A 56 22.40 -24.42 -7.41
CA GLU A 56 22.68 -24.14 -8.82
C GLU A 56 22.81 -22.64 -9.08
N MET A 57 22.05 -21.82 -8.34
CA MET A 57 22.17 -20.37 -8.42
C MET A 57 23.51 -19.88 -7.86
N ALA A 58 23.92 -20.42 -6.71
CA ALA A 58 25.21 -20.13 -6.07
C ALA A 58 26.39 -20.46 -7.01
N LYS A 59 26.37 -21.65 -7.61
CA LYS A 59 27.39 -22.12 -8.54
C LYS A 59 27.47 -21.26 -9.81
N ALA A 60 26.32 -20.88 -10.36
CA ALA A 60 26.25 -20.12 -11.61
C ALA A 60 26.57 -18.63 -11.45
N ALA A 61 26.06 -17.98 -10.40
CA ALA A 61 26.20 -16.55 -10.19
C ALA A 61 27.44 -16.16 -9.36
N GLY A 62 27.92 -17.09 -8.53
CA GLY A 62 28.83 -16.81 -7.42
C GLY A 62 28.10 -16.27 -6.18
N SER A 63 28.63 -16.58 -5.00
CA SER A 63 28.01 -16.26 -3.70
C SER A 63 27.67 -14.78 -3.54
N ASN A 64 28.54 -13.86 -3.95
CA ASN A 64 28.28 -12.42 -3.85
C ASN A 64 27.08 -11.97 -4.69
N VAL A 65 26.97 -12.45 -5.94
CA VAL A 65 25.86 -12.06 -6.83
C VAL A 65 24.56 -12.70 -6.37
N GLN A 66 24.60 -13.96 -5.93
CA GLN A 66 23.44 -14.64 -5.36
C GLN A 66 22.91 -13.90 -4.13
N SER A 67 23.78 -13.54 -3.18
CA SER A 67 23.41 -12.76 -1.99
C SER A 67 22.77 -11.43 -2.37
N LEU A 68 23.31 -10.73 -3.37
CA LEU A 68 22.72 -9.48 -3.85
C LEU A 68 21.33 -9.70 -4.49
N MET A 69 21.15 -10.78 -5.27
CA MET A 69 19.85 -11.15 -5.85
C MET A 69 18.82 -11.47 -4.76
N LEU A 70 19.20 -12.24 -3.74
CA LEU A 70 18.35 -12.57 -2.59
C LEU A 70 17.96 -11.33 -1.80
N ASN A 71 18.90 -10.42 -1.55
CA ASN A 71 18.63 -9.16 -0.87
C ASN A 71 17.61 -8.32 -1.66
N LYS A 72 17.76 -8.22 -2.99
CA LYS A 72 16.80 -7.50 -3.84
C LYS A 72 15.43 -8.18 -3.90
N ALA A 73 15.38 -9.51 -3.91
CA ALA A 73 14.12 -10.23 -3.82
C ALA A 73 13.42 -10.03 -2.46
N SER A 74 14.18 -9.97 -1.37
CA SER A 74 13.65 -9.63 -0.04
C SER A 74 13.11 -8.21 0.01
N GLU A 75 13.85 -7.24 -0.52
CA GLU A 75 13.41 -5.83 -0.58
C GLU A 75 12.07 -5.69 -1.33
N LEU A 76 11.89 -6.38 -2.46
CA LEU A 76 10.61 -6.41 -3.18
C LEU A 76 9.45 -6.99 -2.35
N ARG A 77 9.72 -7.96 -1.47
CA ARG A 77 8.71 -8.51 -0.55
C ARG A 77 8.38 -7.51 0.56
N ASP A 78 9.38 -6.81 1.08
CA ASP A 78 9.21 -5.81 2.13
C ASP A 78 8.42 -4.60 1.62
N GLU A 79 8.72 -4.12 0.40
CA GLU A 79 7.93 -3.09 -0.28
C GLU A 79 6.47 -3.52 -0.46
N ARG A 80 6.23 -4.78 -0.82
CA ARG A 80 4.86 -5.32 -0.88
C ARG A 80 4.19 -5.35 0.49
N ASN A 81 4.88 -5.80 1.53
CA ASN A 81 4.34 -5.81 2.88
C ASN A 81 4.00 -4.39 3.36
N GLN A 82 4.83 -3.40 3.02
CA GLN A 82 4.54 -2.00 3.27
C GLN A 82 3.26 -1.54 2.55
N ARG A 83 3.09 -1.87 1.26
CA ARG A 83 1.84 -1.56 0.54
C ARG A 83 0.63 -2.20 1.19
N ILE A 84 0.73 -3.46 1.64
CA ILE A 84 -0.35 -4.13 2.36
C ILE A 84 -0.66 -3.39 3.67
N GLY A 85 0.36 -3.04 4.46
CA GLY A 85 0.20 -2.26 5.69
C GLY A 85 -0.49 -0.92 5.44
N LEU A 86 -0.10 -0.21 4.38
CA LEU A 86 -0.75 1.03 3.96
C LEU A 86 -2.21 0.80 3.57
N SER A 87 -2.51 -0.26 2.82
CA SER A 87 -3.90 -0.61 2.45
C SER A 87 -4.76 -0.96 3.66
N GLN A 88 -4.15 -1.56 4.69
CA GLN A 88 -4.79 -1.97 5.93
C GLN A 88 -4.76 -0.89 7.01
N THR A 89 -4.32 0.33 6.68
CA THR A 89 -4.34 1.44 7.65
C THR A 89 -5.79 1.69 8.05
N HIS A 90 -6.15 1.17 9.23
CA HIS A 90 -7.45 1.38 9.82
C HIS A 90 -7.39 2.69 10.59
N VAL A 91 -8.24 3.65 10.21
CA VAL A 91 -8.53 4.74 11.12
C VAL A 91 -9.33 4.13 12.27
N ASN A 92 -8.65 3.89 13.40
CA ASN A 92 -9.21 3.15 14.52
C ASN A 92 -10.57 3.74 14.93
N PRO A 93 -11.66 2.95 14.95
CA PRO A 93 -13.00 3.45 15.28
C PRO A 93 -13.05 4.11 16.66
N LEU A 94 -12.18 3.71 17.59
CA LEU A 94 -12.05 4.33 18.90
C LEU A 94 -11.52 5.77 18.81
N LYS A 95 -10.61 6.06 17.86
CA LYS A 95 -10.13 7.43 17.62
C LYS A 95 -11.22 8.32 17.03
N TRP A 96 -12.03 7.75 16.13
CA TRP A 96 -13.22 8.42 15.60
C TRP A 96 -14.27 8.69 16.68
N LEU A 97 -14.50 7.72 17.56
CA LEU A 97 -15.43 7.89 18.68
C LEU A 97 -14.96 9.00 19.62
N GLY A 98 -13.67 9.06 19.94
CA GLY A 98 -13.09 10.14 20.73
C GLY A 98 -13.24 11.51 20.06
N MET A 99 -12.97 11.60 18.76
CA MET A 99 -13.17 12.85 17.99
C MET A 99 -14.63 13.29 17.96
N ALA A 100 -15.57 12.35 17.72
CA ALA A 100 -17.00 12.64 17.72
C ALA A 100 -17.49 13.10 19.10
N PHE A 101 -17.01 12.44 20.17
CA PHE A 101 -17.33 12.82 21.55
C PHE A 101 -16.82 14.22 21.90
N LEU A 102 -15.60 14.57 21.49
CA LEU A 102 -15.07 15.92 21.66
C LEU A 102 -15.89 16.96 20.89
N GLY A 103 -16.32 16.64 19.66
CA GLY A 103 -17.21 17.50 18.89
C GLY A 103 -18.56 17.72 19.58
N LEU A 104 -19.14 16.66 20.14
CA LEU A 104 -20.38 16.74 20.92
C LEU A 104 -20.22 17.64 22.15
N LEU A 105 -19.16 17.44 22.95
CA LEU A 105 -18.88 18.27 24.12
C LEU A 105 -18.68 19.74 23.73
N THR A 106 -18.04 20.01 22.59
CA THR A 106 -17.87 21.36 22.06
C THR A 106 -19.22 22.00 21.74
N LEU A 107 -20.11 21.29 21.07
CA LEU A 107 -21.47 21.77 20.75
C LEU A 107 -22.29 22.05 22.00
N ILE A 108 -22.23 21.16 23.01
CA ILE A 108 -22.90 21.36 24.30
C ILE A 108 -22.36 22.61 25.00
N SER A 109 -21.03 22.78 25.03
CA SER A 109 -20.39 23.96 25.63
C SER A 109 -20.86 25.26 24.96
N VAL A 110 -20.89 25.30 23.63
CA VAL A 110 -21.39 26.45 22.86
C VAL A 110 -22.85 26.77 23.21
N ALA A 111 -23.70 25.74 23.29
CA ALA A 111 -25.11 25.90 23.64
C ALA A 111 -25.30 26.45 25.07
N VAL A 112 -24.52 25.97 26.04
CA VAL A 112 -24.56 26.45 27.43
C VAL A 112 -24.08 27.90 27.52
N VAL A 113 -22.96 28.24 26.88
CA VAL A 113 -22.40 29.61 26.91
C VAL A 113 -23.34 30.64 26.30
N HIS A 114 -24.15 30.25 25.31
CA HIS A 114 -25.06 31.13 24.60
C HIS A 114 -26.54 30.87 24.95
N VAL A 115 -26.82 30.34 26.14
CA VAL A 115 -28.19 29.99 26.57
C VAL A 115 -29.15 31.17 26.49
N ASP A 116 -28.68 32.38 26.82
CA ASP A 116 -29.48 33.61 26.78
C ASP A 116 -29.55 34.25 25.38
N ASN A 117 -28.77 33.75 24.41
CA ASN A 117 -28.73 34.29 23.06
C ASN A 117 -28.74 33.15 22.01
N PRO A 118 -29.92 32.56 21.74
CA PRO A 118 -30.03 31.39 20.85
C PRO A 118 -29.58 31.68 19.42
N ARG A 119 -29.62 32.94 18.98
CA ARG A 119 -29.09 33.34 17.66
C ARG A 119 -27.57 33.21 17.61
N ALA A 120 -26.87 33.65 18.66
CA ALA A 120 -25.42 33.50 18.75
C ALA A 120 -25.01 32.01 18.86
N ALA A 121 -25.77 31.22 19.63
CA ALA A 121 -25.58 29.77 19.71
C ALA A 121 -25.68 29.10 18.32
N PHE A 122 -26.72 29.45 17.55
CA PHE A 122 -26.94 28.91 16.22
C PHE A 122 -25.78 29.22 15.27
N VAL A 123 -25.31 30.48 15.24
CA VAL A 123 -24.19 30.90 14.40
C VAL A 123 -22.91 30.14 14.77
N ALA A 124 -22.61 30.00 16.06
CA ALA A 124 -21.43 29.29 16.53
C ALA A 124 -21.47 27.79 16.19
N ILE A 125 -22.63 27.14 16.33
CA ILE A 125 -22.85 25.74 15.93
C ILE A 125 -22.64 25.56 14.42
N MET A 126 -23.19 26.47 13.60
CA MET A 126 -23.01 26.42 12.14
C MET A 126 -21.55 26.59 11.74
N LEU A 127 -20.83 27.53 12.34
CA LEU A 127 -19.40 27.73 12.10
C LEU A 127 -18.59 26.49 12.48
N PHE A 128 -18.87 25.90 13.65
CA PHE A 128 -18.21 24.66 14.07
C PHE A 128 -18.50 23.51 13.10
N ALA A 129 -19.75 23.31 12.71
CA ALA A 129 -20.14 22.26 11.78
C ALA A 129 -19.47 22.43 10.40
N LEU A 130 -19.45 23.66 9.87
CA LEU A 130 -18.80 24.00 8.60
C LEU A 130 -17.28 23.82 8.64
N ALA A 131 -16.65 23.98 9.81
CA ALA A 131 -15.24 23.69 9.98
C ALA A 131 -14.95 22.19 10.13
N ALA A 132 -15.72 21.49 10.96
CA ALA A 132 -15.46 20.10 11.34
C ALA A 132 -15.82 19.10 10.23
N ALA A 133 -16.96 19.30 9.55
CA ALA A 133 -17.44 18.38 8.52
C ALA A 133 -16.43 18.15 7.36
N PRO A 134 -15.86 19.18 6.72
CA PRO A 134 -14.89 18.96 5.65
C PRO A 134 -13.59 18.32 6.17
N THR A 135 -13.11 18.68 7.36
CA THR A 135 -11.92 18.04 7.95
C THR A 135 -12.15 16.55 8.17
N ALA A 136 -13.30 16.17 8.73
CA ALA A 136 -13.65 14.76 8.92
C ALA A 136 -13.78 14.02 7.56
N ALA A 137 -14.39 14.65 6.56
CA ALA A 137 -14.52 14.08 5.22
C ALA A 137 -13.15 13.81 4.58
N ILE A 138 -12.20 14.75 4.68
CA ILE A 138 -10.83 14.58 4.13
C ILE A 138 -10.11 13.40 4.80
N VAL A 139 -10.18 13.31 6.12
CA VAL A 139 -9.55 12.21 6.88
C VAL A 139 -10.16 10.85 6.51
N LEU A 140 -11.48 10.81 6.25
CA LEU A 140 -12.15 9.58 5.82
C LEU A 140 -11.72 9.16 4.41
N ILE A 141 -11.62 10.11 3.48
CA ILE A 141 -11.22 9.86 2.08
C ILE A 141 -9.76 9.41 2.00
N GLN A 142 -8.85 9.97 2.80
CA GLN A 142 -7.42 9.64 2.75
C GLN A 142 -7.02 8.37 3.52
N GLY A 143 -7.99 7.58 4.02
CA GLY A 143 -7.71 6.41 4.85
C GLY A 143 -7.07 5.22 4.12
N ASN A 144 -7.15 5.16 2.78
CA ASN A 144 -6.50 4.12 1.98
C ASN A 144 -5.93 4.74 0.68
N PRO A 145 -4.60 4.73 0.47
CA PRO A 145 -3.98 5.38 -0.69
C PRO A 145 -4.29 4.67 -2.03
N PHE A 146 -4.93 3.51 -2.01
CA PHE A 146 -5.34 2.75 -3.20
C PHE A 146 -6.81 3.04 -3.59
N GLN A 147 -7.54 3.89 -2.85
CA GLN A 147 -8.92 4.27 -3.17
C GLN A 147 -8.97 5.61 -3.91
N GLU A 148 -9.95 5.73 -4.81
CA GLU A 148 -10.26 6.99 -5.51
C GLU A 148 -10.65 8.10 -4.51
N PRO A 149 -10.38 9.38 -4.80
CA PRO A 149 -9.98 9.97 -6.10
C PRO A 149 -8.47 10.19 -6.31
N THR A 150 -7.63 9.86 -5.32
CA THR A 150 -6.18 10.10 -5.35
C THR A 150 -5.40 8.80 -5.32
N ALA A 151 -5.92 7.76 -5.96
CA ALA A 151 -5.36 6.41 -5.89
C ALA A 151 -3.95 6.35 -6.51
N VAL A 152 -3.00 5.76 -5.80
CA VAL A 152 -1.73 5.33 -6.42
C VAL A 152 -2.02 4.16 -7.36
N THR A 153 -1.31 4.07 -8.50
CA THR A 153 -1.56 3.06 -9.54
C THR A 153 -0.41 2.06 -9.69
N ALA A 154 -0.70 0.89 -10.27
CA ALA A 154 0.30 -0.13 -10.59
C ALA A 154 1.20 0.21 -11.80
N ALA A 155 0.97 1.37 -12.45
CA ALA A 155 1.62 1.76 -13.69
C ALA A 155 3.17 1.65 -13.67
N PRO A 156 3.88 1.97 -12.59
CA PRO A 156 5.34 1.77 -12.54
C PRO A 156 5.76 0.30 -12.70
N ILE A 157 5.01 -0.63 -12.10
CA ILE A 157 5.28 -2.08 -12.20
C ILE A 157 4.95 -2.58 -13.60
N GLU A 158 3.83 -2.12 -14.18
CA GLU A 158 3.44 -2.44 -15.55
C GLU A 158 4.50 -2.00 -16.56
N ARG A 159 5.04 -0.78 -16.42
CA ARG A 159 6.15 -0.29 -17.25
C ARG A 159 7.38 -1.16 -17.11
N ALA A 160 7.76 -1.54 -15.88
CA ALA A 160 8.91 -2.41 -15.65
C ALA A 160 8.73 -3.79 -16.31
N ILE A 161 7.52 -4.35 -16.33
CA ILE A 161 7.21 -5.61 -17.02
C ILE A 161 7.42 -5.48 -18.54
N ILE A 162 6.99 -4.36 -19.13
CA ILE A 162 7.17 -4.06 -20.55
C ILE A 162 8.67 -3.95 -20.87
N GLU A 163 9.43 -3.20 -20.08
CA GLU A 163 10.88 -3.05 -20.25
C GLU A 163 11.66 -4.37 -20.10
N MET A 164 11.14 -5.32 -19.31
CA MET A 164 11.74 -6.64 -19.15
C MET A 164 11.46 -7.61 -20.31
N SER A 165 10.52 -7.28 -21.21
CA SER A 165 10.23 -8.10 -22.39
C SER A 165 11.36 -7.98 -23.42
N PRO A 166 11.75 -9.08 -24.09
CA PRO A 166 12.75 -9.01 -25.13
C PRO A 166 12.28 -8.06 -26.25
N ARG A 167 13.19 -7.19 -26.71
CA ARG A 167 13.01 -6.51 -28.01
C ARG A 167 13.23 -7.51 -29.13
#